data_AF-A0A7S2V4W3-F1
#
_entry.id   AF-A0A7S2V4W3-F1
#
_cell.length_a   1.000
_cell.length_b   1.000
_cell.length_c   1.000
_cell.angle_alpha   90.00
_cell.angle_beta   90.00
_cell.angle_gamma   90.00
#
_symmetry.space_group_name_H-M   'P 1'
#
loop_
_entity.id
_entity.type
_entity.pdbx_description
1 polymer ?
#
loop_
_entity_poly.entity_id
_entity_poly.type
_entity_poly.pdbx_seq_one_letter_code
_entity_poly.pdbx_strand_id
1 'polypeptide(L)'
;SRPSEADLNELEKAVPDYVKSFSATRNLMKLFNTTGRNPGLGLFDGIRVLSMLWIIFGHMFSVQGTVGCKNSWEVLPPNGWLTTLPGQILPSAPFAVDTFFFMSGFLVVFVMIRRFEKHEQMNNGEPIGWLRWVPFFYLHRFLRLIPLYFFCLFLWWQVMPVLGSGPFWYQWQREKALCDMFWWSNLLFFNNLVPAGTGDSLRCF
;
A
#
# COMPACT_ATOMS: atom_id res chain seq x y z
N SER A 1 42.92 10.49 -12.54
CA SER A 1 42.36 10.41 -13.91
C SER A 1 40.87 10.18 -13.80
N ARG A 2 40.03 11.13 -14.25
CA ARG A 2 38.57 10.91 -14.30
C ARG A 2 38.31 9.87 -15.40
N PRO A 3 37.63 8.75 -15.13
CA PRO A 3 37.40 7.72 -16.16
C PRO A 3 36.63 8.31 -17.33
N SER A 4 36.94 7.87 -18.55
CA SER A 4 36.28 8.36 -19.76
C SER A 4 34.83 7.87 -19.81
N GLU A 5 33.96 8.59 -20.51
CA GLU A 5 32.53 8.22 -20.65
C GLU A 5 32.34 6.82 -21.28
N ALA A 6 33.33 6.35 -22.04
CA ALA A 6 33.39 4.99 -22.59
C ALA A 6 33.66 3.93 -21.51
N ASP A 7 34.54 4.21 -20.54
CA ASP A 7 34.88 3.29 -19.45
C ASP A 7 33.68 3.08 -18.50
N LEU A 8 32.88 4.13 -18.30
CA LEU A 8 31.65 4.07 -17.49
C LEU A 8 30.57 3.21 -18.16
N ASN A 9 30.44 3.27 -19.49
CA ASN A 9 29.49 2.45 -20.25
C ASN A 9 29.88 0.97 -20.32
N GLU A 10 31.18 0.67 -20.38
CA GLU A 10 31.71 -0.71 -20.29
C GLU A 10 31.47 -1.31 -18.90
N LEU A 11 31.73 -0.54 -17.83
CA LEU A 11 31.41 -0.93 -16.46
C LEU A 11 29.90 -1.16 -16.27
N GLU A 12 29.05 -0.30 -16.86
CA GLU A 12 27.60 -0.47 -16.77
C GLU A 12 27.12 -1.76 -17.47
N LYS A 13 27.74 -2.19 -18.57
CA LYS A 13 27.41 -3.49 -19.20
C LYS A 13 27.78 -4.68 -18.32
N ALA A 14 28.88 -4.61 -17.58
CA ALA A 14 29.36 -5.69 -16.71
C ALA A 14 28.54 -5.89 -15.41
N VAL A 15 27.73 -4.90 -15.00
CA VAL A 15 26.92 -5.00 -13.77
C VAL A 15 25.71 -5.94 -13.98
N PRO A 16 25.45 -6.89 -13.06
CA PRO A 16 24.27 -7.75 -13.11
C PRO A 16 22.94 -6.98 -13.04
N ASP A 17 21.90 -7.50 -13.71
CA ASP A 17 20.60 -6.84 -13.82
C ASP A 17 19.88 -6.58 -12.47
N TYR A 18 20.15 -7.41 -11.46
CA TYR A 18 19.63 -7.19 -10.12
C TYR A 18 20.26 -5.96 -9.44
N VAL A 19 21.58 -5.77 -9.55
CA VAL A 19 22.29 -4.60 -8.98
C VAL A 19 21.85 -3.33 -9.68
N LYS A 20 21.74 -3.40 -11.01
CA LYS A 20 21.17 -2.36 -11.86
C LYS A 20 19.79 -1.92 -11.36
N SER A 21 18.94 -2.84 -10.92
CA SER A 21 17.59 -2.54 -10.42
C SER A 21 17.57 -1.70 -9.14
N PHE A 22 18.66 -1.67 -8.37
CA PHE A 22 18.81 -0.82 -7.17
C PHE A 22 19.43 0.56 -7.45
N SER A 23 19.77 0.88 -8.70
CA SER A 23 20.33 2.20 -9.05
C SER A 23 19.31 3.32 -8.88
N ALA A 24 19.50 4.15 -7.85
CA ALA A 24 18.61 5.27 -7.54
C ALA A 24 18.53 6.27 -8.70
N THR A 25 19.66 6.62 -9.31
CA THR A 25 19.76 7.60 -10.39
C THR A 25 18.95 7.17 -11.62
N ARG A 26 19.04 5.90 -12.00
CA ARG A 26 18.30 5.36 -13.15
C ARG A 26 16.82 5.19 -12.85
N ASN A 27 16.46 4.75 -11.65
CA ASN A 27 15.06 4.61 -11.24
C ASN A 27 14.39 5.98 -11.13
N LEU A 28 15.09 7.00 -10.62
CA LEU A 28 14.60 8.39 -10.56
C LEU A 28 14.44 8.99 -11.96
N MET A 29 15.42 8.84 -12.85
CA MET A 29 15.27 9.28 -14.24
C MET A 29 14.08 8.61 -14.94
N LYS A 30 13.88 7.30 -14.74
CA LYS A 30 12.70 6.59 -15.25
C LYS A 30 11.39 7.07 -14.62
N LEU A 31 11.42 7.45 -13.34
CA LEU A 31 10.24 7.95 -12.61
C LEU A 31 9.81 9.33 -13.10
N PHE A 32 10.77 10.23 -13.37
CA PHE A 32 10.52 11.57 -13.92
C PHE A 32 10.30 11.57 -15.43
N ASN A 33 10.62 10.47 -16.12
CA ASN A 33 10.35 10.35 -17.54
C ASN A 33 8.85 10.07 -17.77
N THR A 34 8.12 11.09 -18.23
CA THR A 34 6.70 11.01 -18.57
C THR A 34 6.46 10.70 -20.05
N THR A 35 7.51 10.54 -20.86
CA THR A 35 7.41 10.28 -22.30
C THR A 35 6.87 8.87 -22.57
N GLY A 36 5.78 8.78 -23.36
CA GLY A 36 5.17 7.49 -23.76
C GLY A 36 4.03 6.99 -22.87
N ARG A 37 3.55 7.80 -21.91
CA ARG A 37 2.38 7.43 -21.09
C ARG A 37 1.10 7.54 -21.92
N ASN A 38 0.22 6.56 -21.80
CA ASN A 38 -1.05 6.54 -22.54
C ASN A 38 -1.93 7.72 -22.06
N PRO A 39 -2.22 8.73 -22.91
CA PRO A 39 -2.87 9.97 -22.47
C PRO A 39 -4.24 9.73 -21.84
N GLY A 40 -4.95 8.66 -22.26
CA GLY A 40 -6.23 8.27 -21.68
C GLY A 40 -6.18 7.74 -20.23
N LEU A 41 -5.00 7.38 -19.71
CA LEU A 41 -4.84 6.87 -18.33
C LEU A 41 -4.24 7.91 -17.36
N GLY A 42 -3.81 9.08 -17.84
CA GLY A 42 -3.17 10.10 -17.00
C GLY A 42 -4.08 10.66 -15.90
N LEU A 43 -5.38 10.79 -16.16
CA LEU A 43 -6.36 11.23 -15.16
C LEU A 43 -6.42 10.28 -13.95
N PHE A 44 -6.38 8.97 -14.22
CA PHE A 44 -6.42 7.94 -13.19
C PHE A 44 -5.18 7.94 -12.29
N ASP A 45 -4.05 8.34 -12.84
CA ASP A 45 -2.83 8.53 -12.06
C ASP A 45 -2.95 9.74 -11.13
N GLY A 46 -3.56 10.83 -11.59
CA GLY A 46 -3.85 12.01 -10.76
C GLY A 46 -4.80 11.68 -9.60
N ILE A 47 -5.92 11.00 -9.89
CA ILE A 47 -6.87 10.55 -8.87
C ILE A 47 -6.18 9.64 -7.86
N ARG A 48 -5.34 8.71 -8.32
CA ARG A 48 -4.58 7.82 -7.42
C ARG A 48 -3.68 8.58 -6.46
N VAL A 49 -2.98 9.60 -6.94
CA VAL A 49 -2.12 10.44 -6.08
C VAL A 49 -2.96 11.18 -5.05
N LEU A 50 -4.09 11.78 -5.46
CA LEU A 50 -4.99 12.47 -4.53
C LEU A 50 -5.58 11.52 -3.48
N SER A 51 -6.05 10.34 -3.87
CA SER A 51 -6.54 9.31 -2.94
C SER A 51 -5.45 8.89 -1.95
N MET A 52 -4.19 8.71 -2.42
CA MET A 52 -3.08 8.35 -1.54
C MET A 52 -2.75 9.43 -0.52
N LEU A 53 -2.72 10.70 -0.94
CA LEU A 53 -2.51 11.82 -0.02
C LEU A 53 -3.62 11.90 1.04
N TRP A 54 -4.87 11.65 0.64
CA TRP A 54 -5.99 11.64 1.57
C TRP A 54 -5.91 10.49 2.58
N ILE A 55 -5.55 9.29 2.14
CA ILE A 55 -5.33 8.12 3.01
C ILE A 55 -4.21 8.38 4.01
N ILE A 56 -3.07 8.93 3.56
CA ILE A 56 -1.94 9.28 4.42
C ILE A 56 -2.39 10.30 5.48
N PHE A 57 -3.11 11.34 5.06
CA PHE A 57 -3.59 12.37 5.98
C PHE A 57 -4.55 11.81 7.04
N GLY A 58 -5.46 10.91 6.64
CA GLY A 58 -6.35 10.19 7.55
C GLY A 58 -5.60 9.32 8.57
N HIS A 59 -4.60 8.54 8.14
CA HIS A 59 -3.80 7.71 9.05
C HIS A 59 -2.94 8.54 10.00
N MET A 60 -2.33 9.64 9.53
CA MET A 60 -1.59 10.56 10.39
C MET A 60 -2.48 11.11 11.50
N PHE A 61 -3.70 11.53 11.14
CA PHE A 61 -4.67 12.01 12.12
C PHE A 61 -5.11 10.93 13.10
N SER A 62 -5.39 9.71 12.61
CA SER A 62 -5.77 8.57 13.44
C SER A 62 -4.69 8.21 14.47
N VAL A 63 -3.41 8.15 14.05
CA VAL A 63 -2.27 7.89 14.95
C VAL A 63 -2.10 9.04 15.95
N GLN A 64 -2.23 10.30 15.53
CA GLN A 64 -2.16 11.43 16.46
C GLN A 64 -3.32 11.41 17.48
N GLY A 65 -4.48 10.90 17.09
CA GLY A 65 -5.63 10.72 17.99
C GLY A 65 -5.35 9.79 19.17
N THR A 66 -4.45 8.81 19.04
CA THR A 66 -4.16 7.84 20.12
C THR A 66 -3.30 8.42 21.25
N VAL A 67 -2.42 9.37 20.92
CA VAL A 67 -1.59 10.12 21.88
C VAL A 67 -2.26 11.38 22.43
N GLY A 68 -3.39 11.80 21.84
CA GLY A 68 -4.18 12.93 22.28
C GLY A 68 -3.67 14.30 21.80
N CYS A 69 -4.55 15.30 21.89
CA CYS A 69 -4.29 16.68 21.49
C CYS A 69 -4.26 17.59 22.72
N LYS A 70 -3.31 18.53 22.79
CA LYS A 70 -3.23 19.53 23.87
C LYS A 70 -4.50 20.39 23.95
N ASN A 71 -5.07 20.76 22.81
CA ASN A 71 -6.32 21.53 22.70
C ASN A 71 -7.44 20.66 22.13
N SER A 72 -7.81 19.61 22.85
CA SER A 72 -8.84 18.66 22.40
C SER A 72 -10.20 19.33 22.15
N TRP A 73 -10.57 20.35 22.92
CA TRP A 73 -11.81 21.12 22.77
C TRP A 73 -11.92 21.87 21.43
N GLU A 74 -10.81 22.38 20.89
CA GLU A 74 -10.80 23.14 19.64
C GLU A 74 -10.88 22.23 18.40
N VAL A 75 -10.60 20.93 18.57
CA VAL A 75 -10.51 19.97 17.46
C VAL A 75 -11.70 19.00 17.48
N LEU A 76 -12.06 18.47 18.64
CA LEU A 76 -13.05 17.40 18.78
C LEU A 76 -14.51 17.93 18.83
N PRO A 77 -15.49 17.11 18.40
CA PRO A 77 -16.90 17.42 18.62
C PRO A 77 -17.24 17.58 20.12
N PRO A 78 -18.26 18.38 20.49
CA PRO A 78 -19.30 18.97 19.63
C PRO A 78 -19.01 20.35 19.04
N ASN A 79 -17.98 21.07 19.50
CA ASN A 79 -17.72 22.47 19.09
C ASN A 79 -16.38 22.68 18.37
N GLY A 80 -15.56 21.64 18.22
CA GLY A 80 -14.25 21.75 17.59
C GLY A 80 -14.27 21.71 16.06
N TRP A 81 -13.12 21.96 15.44
CA TRP A 81 -12.93 22.06 13.99
C TRP A 81 -13.47 20.86 13.20
N LEU A 82 -13.45 19.65 13.77
CA LEU A 82 -14.01 18.46 13.13
C LEU A 82 -15.52 18.55 12.84
N THR A 83 -16.27 19.43 13.52
CA THR A 83 -17.71 19.63 13.22
C THR A 83 -17.95 20.54 12.02
N THR A 84 -16.91 21.22 11.53
CA THR A 84 -16.99 22.02 10.31
C THR A 84 -16.92 21.14 9.05
N LEU A 85 -17.50 21.61 7.94
CA LEU A 85 -17.43 20.93 6.64
C LEU A 85 -16.00 20.55 6.20
N PRO A 86 -14.98 21.43 6.28
CA PRO A 86 -13.61 21.03 5.95
C PRO A 86 -13.01 20.03 6.96
N GLY A 87 -13.42 20.10 8.23
CA GLY A 87 -12.98 19.16 9.27
C GLY A 87 -13.46 17.72 9.05
N GLN A 88 -14.58 17.55 8.35
CA GLN A 88 -15.15 16.24 8.02
C GLN A 88 -14.34 15.45 6.98
N ILE A 89 -13.39 16.08 6.28
CA ILE A 89 -12.50 15.39 5.32
C ILE A 89 -11.65 14.31 6.01
N LEU A 90 -11.28 14.51 7.27
CA LEU A 90 -10.48 13.56 8.03
C LEU A 90 -11.25 12.29 8.44
N PRO A 91 -12.39 12.37 9.14
CA PRO A 91 -13.16 11.19 9.50
C PRO A 91 -13.74 10.45 8.29
N SER A 92 -13.87 11.13 7.14
CA SER A 92 -14.29 10.52 5.87
C SER A 92 -13.16 9.87 5.06
N ALA A 93 -11.91 9.88 5.56
CA ALA A 93 -10.78 9.24 4.88
C ALA A 93 -10.98 7.76 4.47
N PRO A 94 -11.76 6.92 5.18
CA PRO A 94 -12.05 5.56 4.70
C PRO A 94 -12.66 5.50 3.29
N PHE A 95 -13.44 6.50 2.86
CA PHE A 95 -13.99 6.53 1.50
C PHE A 95 -12.92 6.74 0.40
N ALA A 96 -11.77 7.30 0.77
CA ALA A 96 -10.63 7.40 -0.14
C ALA A 96 -10.07 6.00 -0.50
N VAL A 97 -10.16 5.06 0.44
CA VAL A 97 -9.73 3.67 0.27
C VAL A 97 -10.61 2.97 -0.77
N ASP A 98 -11.93 3.21 -0.75
CA ASP A 98 -12.88 2.66 -1.72
C ASP A 98 -12.55 3.13 -3.15
N THR A 99 -12.25 4.42 -3.30
CA THR A 99 -11.84 5.00 -4.59
C THR A 99 -10.57 4.33 -5.10
N PHE A 100 -9.59 4.13 -4.21
CA PHE A 100 -8.34 3.48 -4.56
C PHE A 100 -8.53 2.00 -4.95
N PHE A 101 -9.41 1.27 -4.27
CA PHE A 101 -9.74 -0.11 -4.60
C PHE A 101 -10.47 -0.23 -5.93
N PHE A 102 -11.49 0.61 -6.18
CA PHE A 102 -12.19 0.67 -7.46
C PHE A 102 -11.21 0.88 -8.61
N MET A 103 -10.32 1.87 -8.45
CA MET A 103 -9.29 2.21 -9.43
C MET A 103 -8.30 1.08 -9.70
N SER A 104 -7.88 0.39 -8.64
CA SER A 104 -6.98 -0.76 -8.74
C SER A 104 -7.66 -1.93 -9.45
N GLY A 105 -8.95 -2.18 -9.17
CA GLY A 105 -9.75 -3.20 -9.85
C GLY A 105 -9.95 -2.89 -11.34
N PHE A 106 -10.36 -1.67 -11.66
CA PHE A 106 -10.56 -1.21 -13.03
C PHE A 106 -9.31 -1.40 -13.89
N LEU A 107 -8.14 -0.98 -13.40
CA LEU A 107 -6.88 -1.11 -14.14
C LEU A 107 -6.49 -2.57 -14.37
N VAL A 108 -6.73 -3.45 -13.39
CA VAL A 108 -6.46 -4.89 -13.54
C VAL A 108 -7.33 -5.48 -14.64
N VAL A 109 -8.63 -5.20 -14.65
CA VAL A 109 -9.55 -5.69 -15.69
C VAL A 109 -9.18 -5.11 -17.06
N PHE A 110 -8.88 -3.81 -17.14
CA PHE A 110 -8.47 -3.14 -18.37
C PHE A 110 -7.21 -3.77 -18.99
N VAL A 111 -6.17 -4.02 -18.17
CA VAL A 111 -4.94 -4.68 -18.62
C VAL A 111 -5.20 -6.14 -18.98
N MET A 112 -6.08 -6.82 -18.26
CA MET A 112 -6.44 -8.21 -18.54
C MET A 112 -7.10 -8.37 -19.90
N ILE A 113 -8.11 -7.56 -20.21
CA ILE A 113 -8.82 -7.59 -21.51
C ILE A 113 -7.84 -7.37 -22.66
N ARG A 114 -7.00 -6.33 -22.58
CA ARG A 114 -5.97 -6.06 -23.60
C ARG A 114 -4.98 -7.19 -23.78
N ARG A 115 -4.65 -7.90 -22.70
CA ARG A 115 -3.74 -9.06 -22.76
C ARG A 115 -4.40 -10.26 -23.42
N PHE A 116 -5.70 -10.45 -23.21
CA PHE A 116 -6.47 -11.50 -23.88
C PHE A 116 -6.64 -11.20 -25.37
N GLU A 117 -7.04 -9.99 -25.75
CA GLU A 117 -7.12 -9.56 -27.16
C GLU A 117 -5.78 -9.76 -27.89
N LYS A 118 -4.68 -9.34 -27.25
CA LYS A 118 -3.34 -9.48 -27.83
C LYS A 118 -2.90 -10.94 -27.98
N HIS A 119 -3.30 -11.81 -27.05
CA HIS A 119 -2.98 -13.24 -27.10
C HIS A 119 -3.78 -13.95 -28.20
N GLU A 120 -5.06 -13.63 -28.32
CA GLU A 120 -5.94 -14.14 -29.38
C GLU A 120 -5.41 -13.77 -30.78
N GLN A 121 -4.95 -12.53 -30.95
CA GLN A 121 -4.31 -12.07 -32.19
C GLN A 121 -3.01 -12.84 -32.54
N MET A 122 -2.23 -13.26 -31.53
CA MET A 122 -0.96 -13.96 -31.76
C MET A 122 -1.11 -15.47 -31.97
N ASN A 123 -2.16 -16.09 -31.41
CA ASN A 123 -2.34 -17.54 -31.44
C ASN A 123 -3.46 -17.99 -32.38
N ASN A 124 -3.61 -17.34 -33.55
CA ASN A 124 -4.60 -17.70 -34.58
C ASN A 124 -6.05 -17.82 -34.05
N GLY A 125 -6.45 -16.98 -33.09
CA GLY A 125 -7.80 -17.01 -32.52
C GLY A 125 -8.00 -18.03 -31.38
N GLU A 126 -6.96 -18.72 -30.93
CA GLU A 126 -7.06 -19.62 -29.77
C GLU A 126 -7.25 -18.80 -28.47
N PRO A 127 -8.36 -18.99 -27.74
CA PRO A 127 -8.61 -18.28 -26.49
C PRO A 127 -7.60 -18.72 -25.43
N ILE A 128 -7.15 -17.76 -24.61
CA ILE A 128 -6.26 -18.11 -23.49
C ILE A 128 -7.03 -19.00 -22.50
N GLY A 129 -6.38 -20.04 -21.98
CA GLY A 129 -6.95 -20.91 -20.95
C GLY A 129 -7.17 -20.18 -19.63
N TRP A 130 -8.24 -19.38 -19.53
CA TRP A 130 -8.56 -18.52 -18.39
C TRP A 130 -8.57 -19.30 -17.07
N LEU A 131 -9.08 -20.53 -17.09
CA LEU A 131 -9.17 -21.41 -15.92
C LEU A 131 -7.80 -21.76 -15.31
N ARG A 132 -6.74 -21.84 -16.13
CA ARG A 132 -5.37 -22.09 -15.66
C ARG A 132 -4.62 -20.79 -15.37
N TRP A 133 -4.88 -19.74 -16.15
CA TRP A 133 -4.17 -18.48 -16.05
C TRP A 133 -4.63 -17.62 -14.85
N VAL A 134 -5.93 -17.58 -14.58
CA VAL A 134 -6.50 -16.76 -13.49
C VAL A 134 -5.97 -17.17 -12.11
N PRO A 135 -5.95 -18.46 -11.71
CA PRO A 135 -5.36 -18.87 -10.44
C PRO A 135 -3.87 -18.51 -10.34
N PHE A 136 -3.12 -18.69 -11.44
CA PHE A 136 -1.70 -18.34 -11.47
C PHE A 136 -1.46 -16.83 -11.32
N PHE A 137 -2.30 -16.00 -11.95
CA PHE A 137 -2.26 -14.55 -11.82
C PHE A 137 -2.52 -14.10 -10.37
N TYR A 138 -3.56 -14.64 -9.74
CA TYR A 138 -3.86 -14.34 -8.34
C TYR A 138 -2.80 -14.87 -7.38
N LEU A 139 -2.25 -16.06 -7.63
CA LEU A 139 -1.15 -16.61 -6.85
C LEU A 139 0.08 -15.71 -6.90
N HIS A 140 0.49 -15.28 -8.10
CA HIS A 140 1.63 -14.36 -8.25
C HIS A 140 1.38 -13.02 -7.55
N ARG A 141 0.15 -12.48 -7.66
CA ARG A 141 -0.24 -11.25 -6.95
C ARG A 141 -0.15 -11.43 -5.44
N PHE A 142 -0.62 -12.57 -4.93
CA PHE A 142 -0.60 -12.89 -3.51
C PHE A 142 0.84 -13.07 -2.98
N LEU A 143 1.66 -13.86 -3.67
CA LEU A 143 3.07 -14.07 -3.33
C LEU A 143 3.90 -12.79 -3.34
N ARG A 144 3.52 -11.80 -4.16
CA ARG A 144 4.16 -10.48 -4.15
C ARG A 144 3.75 -9.61 -2.95
N LEU A 145 2.53 -9.75 -2.45
CA LEU A 145 1.99 -8.93 -1.35
C LEU A 145 2.37 -9.46 0.03
N ILE A 146 2.42 -10.79 0.20
CA ILE A 146 2.74 -11.43 1.49
C ILE A 146 4.04 -10.92 2.13
N PRO A 147 5.18 -10.78 1.42
CA PRO A 147 6.44 -10.39 2.06
C PRO A 147 6.37 -9.01 2.69
N LEU A 148 5.72 -8.07 2.00
CA LEU A 148 5.53 -6.72 2.50
C LEU A 148 4.54 -6.70 3.68
N TYR A 149 3.44 -7.44 3.57
CA TYR A 149 2.46 -7.54 4.65
C TYR A 149 3.09 -8.13 5.93
N PHE A 150 3.84 -9.22 5.80
CA PHE A 150 4.57 -9.83 6.90
C PHE A 150 5.59 -8.88 7.53
N PHE A 151 6.34 -8.15 6.69
CA PHE A 151 7.29 -7.16 7.17
C PHE A 151 6.60 -6.05 7.97
N CYS A 152 5.50 -5.48 7.48
CA CYS A 152 4.73 -4.46 8.20
C CYS A 152 4.15 -5.00 9.51
N LEU A 153 3.57 -6.20 9.49
CA LEU A 153 3.04 -6.86 10.69
C LEU A 153 4.13 -7.08 11.73
N PHE A 154 5.30 -7.56 11.30
CA PHE A 154 6.45 -7.77 12.17
C PHE A 154 6.97 -6.46 12.76
N LEU A 155 7.09 -5.40 11.95
CA LEU A 155 7.47 -4.08 12.43
C LEU A 155 6.49 -3.57 13.50
N TRP A 156 5.18 -3.69 13.24
CA TRP A 156 4.15 -3.27 14.18
C TRP A 156 4.16 -4.07 15.47
N TRP A 157 4.30 -5.40 15.38
CA TRP A 157 4.21 -6.31 16.51
C TRP A 157 5.47 -6.32 17.38
N GLN A 158 6.66 -6.40 16.77
CA GLN A 158 7.92 -6.62 17.49
C GLN A 158 8.76 -5.35 17.62
N VAL A 159 8.75 -4.48 16.62
CA VAL A 159 9.67 -3.32 16.58
C VAL A 159 9.04 -2.09 17.22
N MET A 160 7.79 -1.76 16.89
CA MET A 160 7.13 -0.57 17.45
C MET A 160 7.11 -0.53 18.97
N PRO A 161 6.82 -1.62 19.72
CA PRO A 161 6.76 -1.57 21.19
C PRO A 161 8.13 -1.37 21.87
N VAL A 162 9.25 -1.59 21.17
CA VAL A 162 10.61 -1.44 21.73
C VAL A 162 11.29 -0.13 21.33
N LEU A 163 10.76 0.58 20.33
CA LEU A 163 11.37 1.80 19.79
C LEU A 163 11.26 3.03 20.69
N GLY A 164 10.50 2.96 21.79
CA GLY A 164 10.24 4.13 22.61
C GLY A 164 9.78 3.80 24.02
N SER A 165 9.59 4.85 24.80
CA SER A 165 9.04 4.82 26.15
C SER A 165 8.31 6.13 26.41
N GLY A 166 7.13 6.09 27.00
CA GLY A 166 6.35 7.29 27.29
C GLY A 166 5.04 7.00 28.02
N PRO A 167 4.34 8.04 28.50
CA PRO A 167 3.11 7.88 29.28
C PRO A 167 1.97 7.22 28.48
N PHE A 168 1.95 7.36 27.15
CA PHE A 168 0.99 6.70 26.26
C PHE A 168 1.45 5.33 25.75
N TRP A 169 2.64 4.87 26.15
CA TRP A 169 3.26 3.66 25.62
C TRP A 169 2.59 2.35 26.08
N TYR A 170 1.78 2.40 27.14
CA TYR A 170 0.98 1.26 27.59
C TYR A 170 0.00 0.77 26.50
N GLN A 171 -0.42 1.65 25.58
CA GLN A 171 -1.28 1.26 24.45
C GLN A 171 -0.56 0.25 23.55
N TRP A 172 0.70 0.51 23.20
CA TRP A 172 1.54 -0.41 22.42
C TRP A 172 1.78 -1.74 23.12
N GLN A 173 1.91 -1.73 24.46
CA GLN A 173 2.05 -2.97 25.24
C GLN A 173 0.77 -3.82 25.19
N ARG A 174 -0.40 -3.18 25.24
CA ARG A 174 -1.69 -3.85 25.06
C ARG A 174 -1.82 -4.45 23.65
N GLU A 175 -1.53 -3.67 22.61
CA GLU A 175 -1.57 -4.15 21.22
C GLU A 175 -0.61 -5.33 21.00
N LYS A 176 0.59 -5.27 21.59
CA LYS A 176 1.55 -6.39 21.54
C LYS A 176 0.96 -7.66 22.17
N ALA A 177 0.35 -7.57 23.35
CA ALA A 177 -0.24 -8.73 24.03
C ALA A 177 -1.37 -9.38 23.21
N LEU A 178 -2.16 -8.57 22.49
CA LEU A 178 -3.18 -9.07 21.55
C LEU A 178 -2.54 -9.77 20.34
N CYS A 179 -1.49 -9.17 19.79
CA CYS A 179 -0.72 -9.76 18.69
C CYS A 179 0.00 -11.05 19.08
N ASP A 180 0.49 -11.19 20.32
CA ASP A 180 1.09 -12.45 20.78
C ASP A 180 0.08 -13.62 20.75
N MET A 181 -1.21 -13.35 20.92
CA MET A 181 -2.30 -14.35 20.85
C MET A 181 -2.86 -14.57 19.44
N PHE A 182 -2.95 -13.51 18.63
CA PHE A 182 -3.68 -13.52 17.34
C PHE A 182 -2.83 -13.14 16.11
N TRP A 183 -1.50 -13.14 16.20
CA TRP A 183 -0.64 -12.87 15.02
C TRP A 183 -0.92 -13.84 13.86
N TRP A 184 -1.24 -15.09 14.17
CA TRP A 184 -1.51 -16.13 13.18
C TRP A 184 -2.80 -15.86 12.39
N SER A 185 -3.80 -15.19 12.98
CA SER A 185 -5.05 -14.88 12.28
C SER A 185 -4.83 -13.81 11.20
N ASN A 186 -3.94 -12.86 11.45
CA ASN A 186 -3.46 -11.90 10.46
C ASN A 186 -2.67 -12.59 9.34
N LEU A 187 -1.74 -13.48 9.70
CA LEU A 187 -0.93 -14.21 8.72
C LEU A 187 -1.80 -15.06 7.77
N LEU A 188 -2.86 -15.67 8.29
CA LEU A 188 -3.80 -16.49 7.53
C LEU A 188 -4.96 -15.70 6.90
N PHE A 189 -4.97 -14.37 7.03
CA PHE A 189 -6.03 -13.48 6.54
C PHE A 189 -7.44 -13.77 7.12
N PHE A 190 -7.53 -14.40 8.29
CA PHE A 190 -8.79 -14.64 9.01
C PHE A 190 -9.05 -13.64 10.13
N ASN A 191 -8.32 -12.52 10.16
CA ASN A 191 -8.45 -11.47 11.19
C ASN A 191 -9.88 -10.87 11.26
N ASN A 192 -10.62 -10.84 10.15
CA ASN A 192 -12.02 -10.41 10.15
C ASN A 192 -12.99 -11.40 10.82
N LEU A 193 -12.60 -12.68 10.94
CA LEU A 193 -13.44 -13.76 11.46
C LEU A 193 -13.05 -14.19 12.88
N VAL A 194 -11.79 -13.98 13.27
CA VAL A 194 -11.23 -14.43 14.54
C VAL A 194 -10.63 -13.25 15.30
N PRO A 195 -10.96 -13.03 16.58
CA PRO A 195 -11.90 -13.79 17.41
C PRO A 195 -13.39 -13.50 17.08
N ALA A 196 -14.20 -14.56 16.98
CA ALA A 196 -15.63 -14.46 16.65
C ALA A 196 -16.45 -13.99 17.86
N GLY A 197 -17.31 -12.98 17.67
CA GLY A 197 -18.24 -12.52 18.71
C GLY A 197 -17.68 -11.51 19.72
N THR A 198 -16.40 -11.16 19.60
CA THR A 198 -15.77 -10.06 20.33
C THR A 198 -15.61 -8.89 19.37
N GLY A 199 -16.05 -7.69 19.74
CA GLY A 199 -15.91 -6.49 18.90
C GLY A 199 -14.46 -6.20 18.50
N ASP A 200 -14.25 -5.19 17.64
CA ASP A 200 -12.94 -4.83 17.05
C ASP A 200 -11.79 -4.61 18.07
N SER A 201 -12.07 -4.57 19.37
CA SER A 201 -11.13 -4.36 20.47
C SER A 201 -10.19 -5.54 20.79
N LEU A 202 -10.37 -6.73 20.17
CA LEU A 202 -9.58 -7.94 20.45
C LEU A 202 -8.77 -8.44 19.23
N ARG A 203 -8.59 -7.58 18.22
CA ARG A 203 -7.78 -7.91 17.04
C ARG A 203 -6.34 -7.46 17.22
N CYS A 204 -5.44 -8.20 16.61
CA CYS A 204 -4.11 -7.70 16.34
C CYS A 204 -4.19 -6.88 15.05
N PHE A 205 -3.86 -5.58 15.15
CA PHE A 205 -3.99 -4.58 14.07
C PHE A 205 -5.42 -4.07 13.84
#